data_AF-A0A0Q3NV11-F1
#
_entry.id   AF-A0A0Q3NV11-F1
#
_cell.length_a   1.000
_cell.length_b   1.000
_cell.length_c   1.000
_cell.angle_alpha   90.00
_cell.angle_beta   90.00
_cell.angle_gamma   90.00
#
_symmetry.space_group_name_H-M   'P 1'
#
loop_
_entity.id
_entity.type
_entity.pdbx_description
1 polymer ?
#
loop_
_entity_poly.entity_id
_entity_poly.type
_entity_poly.pdbx_seq_one_letter_code
_entity_poly.pdbx_strand_id
1 'polypeptide(L)'
;ITPLFADWWHATVNTAPSSARKGTTSIIMLTAWWIWKHRNAAVFDNVTPSIASLTGSIKADARLWARAGATGLGALLPSVTGS
;
A
#
# COMPACT_ATOMS: atom_id res chain seq x y z
N ILE A 1 -24.01 -5.98 -3.55
CA ILE A 1 -23.48 -4.61 -3.38
C ILE A 1 -22.03 -4.76 -2.98
N THR A 2 -21.10 -4.34 -3.82
CA THR A 2 -19.68 -4.27 -3.45
C THR A 2 -19.56 -3.23 -2.35
N PRO A 3 -18.96 -3.52 -1.18
CA PRO A 3 -18.79 -2.51 -0.15
C PRO A 3 -17.99 -1.33 -0.71
N LEU A 4 -18.38 -0.10 -0.33
CA LEU A 4 -17.59 1.07 -0.69
C LEU A 4 -16.18 0.89 -0.14
N PHE A 5 -15.19 1.52 -0.78
CA PHE A 5 -13.80 1.46 -0.33
C PHE A 5 -13.65 1.80 1.16
N ALA A 6 -14.44 2.77 1.65
CA ALA A 6 -14.46 3.15 3.06
C ALA A 6 -14.99 2.02 3.96
N ASP A 7 -16.05 1.32 3.58
CA ASP A 7 -16.61 0.21 4.36
C ASP A 7 -15.61 -0.95 4.45
N TRP A 8 -15.02 -1.31 3.31
CA TRP A 8 -13.98 -2.35 3.26
C TRP A 8 -12.74 -1.94 4.07
N TRP A 9 -12.30 -0.69 3.96
CA TRP A 9 -11.19 -0.16 4.75
C TRP A 9 -11.47 -0.31 6.24
N HIS A 10 -12.62 0.19 6.70
CA HIS A 10 -12.99 0.16 8.12
C HIS A 10 -13.07 -1.27 8.63
N ALA A 11 -13.72 -2.16 7.89
CA ALA A 11 -13.80 -3.58 8.24
C ALA A 11 -12.41 -4.24 8.32
N THR A 12 -11.55 -3.99 7.33
CA THR A 12 -10.19 -4.57 7.27
C THR A 12 -9.32 -4.11 8.44
N VAL A 13 -9.36 -2.82 8.80
CA VAL A 13 -8.60 -2.30 9.94
C VAL A 13 -9.16 -2.81 11.26
N ASN A 14 -10.48 -2.90 11.42
CA ASN A 14 -11.10 -3.34 12.68
C ASN A 14 -10.90 -4.84 12.95
N THR A 15 -10.86 -5.66 11.91
CA THR A 15 -10.63 -7.11 11.99
C THR A 15 -9.15 -7.47 12.20
N ALA A 16 -8.22 -6.57 11.89
CA ALA A 16 -6.80 -6.79 12.15
C ALA A 16 -6.46 -6.77 13.66
N PRO A 17 -5.46 -7.56 14.10
CA PRO A 17 -4.92 -7.47 15.46
C PRO A 17 -4.54 -6.04 15.81
N SER A 18 -4.76 -5.60 17.06
CA SER A 18 -4.49 -4.23 17.50
C SER A 18 -3.07 -3.74 17.18
N SER A 19 -2.08 -4.64 17.26
CA SER A 19 -0.68 -4.37 16.92
C SER A 19 -0.45 -4.10 15.42
N ALA A 20 -1.30 -4.63 14.54
CA ALA A 20 -1.18 -4.51 13.08
C ALA A 20 -2.01 -3.37 12.49
N ARG A 21 -3.05 -2.88 13.19
CA ARG A 21 -4.00 -1.87 12.65
C ARG A 21 -3.33 -0.63 12.06
N LYS A 22 -2.28 -0.13 12.73
CA LYS A 22 -1.51 1.03 12.25
C LYS A 22 -0.78 0.71 10.94
N GLY A 23 -0.13 -0.45 10.87
CA GLY A 23 0.53 -0.92 9.64
C GLY A 23 -0.47 -1.11 8.50
N THR A 24 -1.61 -1.74 8.79
CA THR A 24 -2.70 -1.98 7.82
C THR A 24 -3.25 -0.67 7.27
N THR A 25 -3.51 0.31 8.14
CA THR A 25 -3.92 1.67 7.75
C THR A 25 -2.86 2.28 6.81
N SER A 26 -1.57 2.22 7.18
CA SER A 26 -0.49 2.80 6.37
C SER A 26 -0.37 2.16 4.99
N ILE A 27 -0.42 0.82 4.88
CA ILE A 27 -0.27 0.14 3.58
C ILE A 27 -1.46 0.41 2.66
N ILE A 28 -2.69 0.49 3.18
CA ILE A 28 -3.86 0.80 2.35
C ILE A 28 -3.78 2.25 1.85
N MET A 29 -3.39 3.21 2.71
CA MET A 29 -3.18 4.61 2.33
C MET A 29 -2.11 4.74 1.23
N LEU A 30 -0.96 4.09 1.43
CA LEU A 30 0.15 4.11 0.47
C LEU A 30 -0.26 3.49 -0.88
N THR A 31 -1.02 2.40 -0.84
CA THR A 31 -1.53 1.73 -2.05
C THR A 31 -2.51 2.64 -2.81
N ALA A 32 -3.48 3.24 -2.11
CA ALA A 32 -4.44 4.16 -2.72
C ALA A 32 -3.75 5.38 -3.33
N TRP A 33 -2.75 5.95 -2.64
CA TRP A 33 -1.92 7.04 -3.13
C TRP A 33 -1.20 6.69 -4.44
N TRP A 34 -0.54 5.53 -4.48
CA TRP A 34 0.18 5.08 -5.68
C TRP A 34 -0.75 4.76 -6.85
N ILE A 35 -1.94 4.19 -6.59
CA ILE A 35 -2.97 4.00 -7.62
C ILE A 35 -3.38 5.34 -8.21
N TRP A 36 -3.67 6.33 -7.37
CA TRP A 36 -4.02 7.67 -7.82
C TRP A 36 -2.92 8.31 -8.67
N LYS A 37 -1.67 8.27 -8.18
CA LYS A 37 -0.50 8.81 -8.92
C LYS A 37 -0.31 8.12 -10.27
N HIS A 38 -0.42 6.79 -10.31
CA HIS A 38 -0.26 6.01 -11.54
C HIS A 38 -1.34 6.34 -12.58
N ARG A 39 -2.60 6.49 -12.14
CA ARG A 39 -3.70 6.90 -13.02
C ARG A 39 -3.51 8.31 -13.56
N ASN A 40 -3.03 9.24 -12.73
CA ASN A 40 -2.75 10.59 -13.17
C ASN A 40 -1.62 10.63 -14.21
N ALA A 41 -0.52 9.91 -13.99
CA ALA A 41 0.56 9.85 -14.98
C ALA A 41 0.08 9.27 -16.32
N ALA A 42 -0.82 8.29 -16.30
CA ALA A 42 -1.40 7.76 -17.53
C ALA A 42 -2.26 8.77 -18.29
N VAL A 43 -2.99 9.63 -17.58
CA VAL A 43 -3.88 10.64 -18.17
C VAL A 43 -3.13 11.88 -18.61
N PHE A 44 -2.20 12.38 -17.79
CA PHE A 44 -1.54 13.68 -18.00
C PHE A 44 -0.19 13.56 -18.70
N ASP A 45 0.56 12.48 -18.47
CA ASP A 45 1.90 12.27 -19.02
C ASP A 45 1.93 11.22 -20.15
N ASN A 46 0.75 10.70 -20.53
CA ASN A 46 0.56 9.66 -21.55
C ASN A 46 1.42 8.40 -21.31
N VAL A 47 1.75 8.12 -20.04
CA VAL A 47 2.52 6.95 -19.63
C VAL A 47 1.65 5.70 -19.77
N THR A 48 2.20 4.63 -20.34
CA THR A 48 1.51 3.34 -20.39
C THR A 48 1.35 2.75 -18.98
N PRO A 49 0.11 2.47 -18.52
CA PRO A 49 -0.11 1.85 -17.23
C PRO A 49 0.58 0.48 -17.10
N SER A 50 1.17 0.22 -15.95
CA SER A 50 1.89 -1.02 -15.65
C SER A 50 1.69 -1.39 -14.19
N ILE A 51 0.98 -2.49 -13.97
CA ILE A 51 0.75 -3.05 -12.63
C ILE A 51 2.07 -3.50 -11.99
N ALA A 52 3.02 -4.00 -12.78
CA ALA A 52 4.34 -4.36 -12.29
C ALA A 52 5.10 -3.15 -11.75
N SER A 53 5.09 -2.02 -12.49
CA SER A 53 5.69 -0.77 -12.04
C SER A 53 5.00 -0.23 -10.78
N LEU A 54 3.66 -0.19 -10.77
CA LEU A 54 2.86 0.24 -9.63
C LEU A 54 3.16 -0.58 -8.36
N THR A 55 3.12 -1.91 -8.45
CA THR A 55 3.40 -2.79 -7.31
C THR A 55 4.86 -2.72 -6.87
N GLY A 56 5.80 -2.51 -7.79
CA GLY A 56 7.20 -2.23 -7.48
C GLY A 56 7.37 -0.99 -6.62
N SER A 57 6.75 0.13 -7.03
CA SER A 57 6.79 1.40 -6.30
C SER A 57 6.17 1.32 -4.91
N ILE A 58 5.01 0.65 -4.77
CA ILE A 58 4.37 0.43 -3.46
C ILE A 58 5.30 -0.34 -2.52
N LYS A 59 5.91 -1.43 -3.00
CA LYS A 59 6.84 -2.25 -2.20
C LYS A 59 8.10 -1.47 -1.82
N ALA A 60 8.65 -0.67 -2.75
CA ALA A 60 9.82 0.14 -2.50
C ALA A 60 9.58 1.20 -1.41
N ASP A 61 8.48 1.95 -1.52
CA ASP A 61 8.11 2.96 -0.53
C ASP A 61 7.75 2.34 0.82
N ALA A 62 7.02 1.22 0.83
CA ALA A 62 6.68 0.56 2.08
C ALA A 62 7.94 0.11 2.84
N ARG A 63 8.94 -0.42 2.13
CA ARG A 63 10.26 -0.77 2.70
C ARG A 63 11.03 0.46 3.16
N LEU A 64 10.96 1.56 2.41
CA LEU A 64 11.60 2.82 2.80
C LEU A 64 11.00 3.36 4.10
N TRP A 65 9.67 3.37 4.22
CA TRP A 65 8.98 3.82 5.42
C TRP A 65 9.25 2.91 6.62
N ALA A 66 9.29 1.59 6.40
CA ALA A 66 9.68 0.64 7.43
C ALA A 66 11.09 0.92 7.97
N ARG A 67 12.07 1.17 7.08
CA ARG A 67 13.44 1.57 7.46
C ARG A 67 13.50 2.93 8.17
N ALA A 68 12.58 3.84 7.86
CA ALA A 68 12.44 5.13 8.52
C ALA A 68 11.70 5.06 9.88
N GLY A 69 11.37 3.85 10.38
CA GLY A 69 10.77 3.65 11.69
C GLY A 69 9.27 3.37 11.70
N ALA A 70 8.62 3.18 10.53
CA ALA A 70 7.25 2.67 10.46
C ALA A 70 7.19 1.16 10.76
N THR A 71 7.51 0.78 11.99
CA THR A 71 7.67 -0.63 12.43
C THR A 71 6.44 -1.50 12.15
N GLY A 72 5.23 -0.96 12.35
CA GLY A 72 3.98 -1.66 12.06
C GLY A 72 3.78 -1.97 10.56
N LEU A 73 4.33 -1.14 9.68
CA LEU A 73 4.34 -1.41 8.23
C LEU A 73 5.41 -2.45 7.87
N GLY A 74 6.58 -2.36 8.51
CA GLY A 74 7.65 -3.35 8.35
C GLY A 74 7.22 -4.77 8.69
N ALA A 75 6.40 -4.94 9.74
CA ALA A 75 5.87 -6.24 10.15
C ALA A 75 4.92 -6.89 9.11
N LEU A 76 4.37 -6.11 8.18
CA LEU A 76 3.47 -6.61 7.12
C LEU A 76 4.21 -6.97 5.82
N LEU A 77 5.49 -6.59 5.70
CA LEU A 77 6.25 -6.83 4.49
C LEU A 77 6.88 -8.22 4.54
N PRO A 78 6.86 -8.96 3.42
CA PRO A 78 7.60 -10.21 3.33
C PRO A 78 9.09 -9.93 3.56
N SER A 79 9.75 -10.77 4.36
CA SER A 79 11.19 -10.74 4.55
C SER A 79 11.87 -10.84 3.19
N VAL A 80 12.90 -10.03 2.97
CA VAL A 80 13.78 -10.19 1.80
C VAL A 80 14.54 -11.49 2.03
N THR A 81 13.99 -12.60 1.57
CA THR A 81 14.73 -13.84 1.38
C THR A 81 15.59 -13.61 0.15
N GLY A 82 16.89 -13.44 0.37
CA GLY A 82 17.88 -13.44 -0.70
C GLY A 82 17.93 -14.81 -1.35
N SER A 83 17.92 -14.82 -2.68
CA SER A 83 18.45 -15.87 -3.54
C SER A 83 19.24 -15.19 -4.64
#